data_AF-A0A7X7DP60-F1
#
_entry.id   AF-A0A7X7DP60-F1
#
_cell.length_a   1.000
_cell.length_b   1.000
_cell.length_c   1.000
_cell.angle_alpha   90.00
_cell.angle_beta   90.00
_cell.angle_gamma   90.00
#
_symmetry.space_group_name_H-M   'P 1'
#
loop_
_entity.id
_entity.type
_entity.pdbx_description
1 polymer ?
#
loop_
_entity_poly.entity_id
_entity_poly.type
_entity_poly.pdbx_seq_one_letter_code
_entity_poly.pdbx_strand_id
1 'polypeptide(L)'
;MFEKLQKKIALQITKITIWYNAWKEAREIVRAYNHDEPIKKRYNRFVQKHLREIKLGVVWVIIIGLVSTGTVVTLDYLKKTEPQRKATALVKKENARKKQVALQVKNAEQRRKLDSVKNAEAVKKQESIQKVLATKKAEDSIQRDNEEKLRNKQKLLAQAINDSIRNAQLHKSGIDSTVTQSSDTIISSDSAGRSGMVITQKKVSFFDNVKKFFKTKNYKSERKAIERNSGDIETISKGTNVAAINYPNTPVTAADTPVAKRMLQPPLYKTSFRADYSILVANKAQKKMYIVKQTNGMEWKVEKEYPVTIGAGLSGPKLAEGDKRTPEGIYFILLKRIKSELNEIYGPLAYVLNYPNEEDRKEGRTGQGIWIHGTKGDGDPVPTKGCISLKNSMMFDIQKYIADGKGTPVVIVNDSVNEDPLIHIKFDKINTKRKEILAAQEMLLAEVTTFLDAWVTAWESRDIDQYAQFYSEKNFNSQGVKWNSWKEKKIQTFTMYATIDVAIENVKLTDWTENSIEIKFLQNYRSDQKFFENGKKLLLVKDSLSWKIIRETTIPKEEILL
;
A
#
# COMPACT_ATOMS: atom_id res chain seq x y z
N MET A 1 -40.59 -49.12 16.30
CA MET A 1 -39.18 -48.66 16.16
C MET A 1 -39.08 -47.12 16.19
N PHE A 2 -39.96 -46.42 15.46
CA PHE A 2 -40.02 -44.96 15.41
C PHE A 2 -40.33 -44.26 16.75
N GLU A 3 -41.26 -44.79 17.56
CA GLU A 3 -41.52 -44.25 18.91
C GLU A 3 -40.35 -44.39 19.89
N LYS A 4 -39.58 -45.48 19.78
CA LYS A 4 -38.34 -45.66 20.57
C LYS A 4 -37.27 -44.64 20.17
N LEU A 5 -37.25 -44.22 18.90
CA LEU A 5 -36.36 -43.18 18.40
C LEU A 5 -36.81 -41.79 18.87
N GLN A 6 -38.12 -41.50 18.84
CA GLN A 6 -38.72 -40.26 19.36
C GLN A 6 -38.44 -40.07 20.85
N LYS A 7 -38.64 -41.11 21.68
CA LYS A 7 -38.32 -41.06 23.12
C LYS A 7 -36.82 -40.85 23.39
N LYS A 8 -35.94 -41.44 22.57
CA LYS A 8 -34.49 -41.21 22.68
C LYS A 8 -34.09 -39.78 22.31
N ILE A 9 -34.71 -39.20 21.29
CA ILE A 9 -34.45 -37.81 20.87
C ILE A 9 -34.95 -36.83 21.93
N ALA A 10 -36.17 -37.02 22.45
CA ALA A 10 -36.71 -36.18 23.53
C ALA A 10 -35.83 -36.22 24.78
N LEU A 11 -35.35 -37.40 25.19
CA LEU A 11 -34.45 -37.55 26.33
C LEU A 11 -33.10 -36.83 26.11
N GLN A 12 -32.58 -36.82 24.89
CA GLN A 12 -31.35 -36.10 24.56
C GLN A 12 -31.56 -34.58 24.58
N ILE A 13 -32.69 -34.10 24.05
CA ILE A 13 -33.05 -32.67 24.10
C ILE A 13 -33.17 -32.20 25.54
N THR A 14 -33.86 -32.93 26.41
CA THR A 14 -33.98 -32.56 27.84
C THR A 14 -32.63 -32.49 28.54
N LYS A 15 -31.74 -33.46 28.29
CA LYS A 15 -30.38 -33.44 28.85
C LYS A 15 -29.60 -32.22 28.37
N ILE A 16 -29.66 -31.89 27.08
CA ILE A 16 -28.96 -30.75 26.49
C ILE A 16 -29.47 -29.42 27.06
N THR A 17 -30.79 -29.28 27.25
CA THR A 17 -31.40 -28.07 27.84
C THR A 17 -30.95 -27.85 29.28
N ILE A 18 -30.87 -28.92 30.09
CA ILE A 18 -30.38 -28.85 31.47
C ILE A 18 -28.91 -28.39 31.49
N TRP A 19 -28.06 -28.96 30.63
CA TRP A 19 -26.65 -28.58 30.54
C TRP A 19 -26.43 -27.16 30.01
N TYR A 20 -27.26 -26.70 29.09
CA TYR A 20 -27.21 -25.33 28.58
C TYR A 20 -27.56 -24.29 29.65
N ASN A 21 -28.62 -24.53 30.41
CA ASN A 21 -29.01 -23.63 31.51
C ASN A 21 -27.96 -23.61 32.62
N ALA A 22 -27.41 -24.78 32.99
CA ALA A 22 -26.32 -24.87 33.96
C ALA A 22 -25.04 -24.13 33.49
N TRP A 23 -24.70 -24.22 32.20
CA TRP A 23 -23.57 -23.48 31.62
C TRP A 23 -23.81 -21.96 31.61
N LYS A 24 -25.04 -21.52 31.30
CA LYS A 24 -25.43 -20.11 31.29
C LYS A 24 -25.34 -19.50 32.70
N GLU A 25 -25.88 -20.18 33.71
CA GLU A 25 -25.80 -19.75 35.11
C GLU A 25 -24.35 -19.71 35.62
N ALA A 26 -23.55 -20.76 35.34
CA ALA A 26 -22.14 -20.79 35.72
C ALA A 26 -21.32 -19.66 35.08
N ARG A 27 -21.66 -19.25 33.85
CA ARG A 27 -21.00 -18.14 33.15
C ARG A 27 -21.32 -16.78 33.76
N GLU A 28 -22.57 -16.56 34.19
CA GLU A 28 -22.98 -15.33 34.85
C GLU A 28 -22.36 -15.22 36.26
N ILE A 29 -22.26 -16.32 37.01
CA ILE A 29 -21.56 -16.36 38.31
C ILE A 29 -20.07 -16.00 38.15
N VAL A 30 -19.38 -16.49 37.12
CA VAL A 30 -17.97 -16.16 36.88
C VAL A 30 -17.76 -14.71 36.43
N ARG A 31 -18.72 -14.12 35.71
CA ARG A 31 -18.69 -12.69 35.40
C ARG A 31 -18.83 -11.82 36.66
N ALA A 32 -19.70 -12.21 37.58
CA ALA A 32 -19.94 -11.48 38.82
C ALA A 32 -18.77 -11.61 39.82
N TYR A 33 -18.04 -12.73 39.83
CA TYR A 33 -16.97 -13.03 40.80
C TYR A 33 -15.58 -13.23 40.16
N ASN A 34 -15.31 -12.57 39.02
CA ASN A 34 -14.07 -12.76 38.24
C ASN A 34 -12.77 -12.37 38.99
N HIS A 35 -12.89 -11.71 40.14
CA HIS A 35 -11.79 -11.34 41.02
C HIS A 35 -11.41 -12.44 42.03
N ASP A 36 -12.20 -13.51 42.16
CA ASP A 36 -11.99 -14.58 43.15
C ASP A 36 -11.43 -15.86 42.50
N GLU A 37 -10.11 -16.06 42.63
CA GLU A 37 -9.33 -17.13 41.98
C GLU A 37 -9.81 -18.58 42.27
N PRO A 38 -10.27 -18.96 43.48
CA PRO A 38 -10.83 -20.28 43.75
C PRO A 38 -12.07 -20.61 42.91
N ILE A 39 -12.96 -19.63 42.70
CA ILE A 39 -14.19 -19.79 41.90
C ILE A 39 -13.84 -19.98 40.43
N LYS A 40 -12.91 -19.18 39.92
CA LYS A 40 -12.39 -19.28 38.55
C LYS A 40 -11.70 -20.63 38.27
N LYS A 41 -10.92 -21.15 39.22
CA LYS A 41 -10.32 -22.50 39.13
C LYS A 41 -11.37 -23.62 39.15
N ARG A 42 -12.47 -23.46 39.89
CA ARG A 42 -13.56 -24.45 39.93
C ARG A 42 -14.36 -24.47 38.63
N TYR A 43 -14.64 -23.30 38.06
CA TYR A 43 -15.27 -23.15 36.75
C TYR A 43 -14.42 -23.73 35.61
N ASN A 44 -13.11 -23.42 35.59
CA ASN A 44 -12.23 -23.94 34.55
C ASN A 44 -12.12 -25.48 34.60
N ARG A 45 -12.12 -26.08 35.80
CA ARG A 45 -12.20 -27.54 35.95
C ARG A 45 -13.54 -28.11 35.45
N PHE A 46 -14.65 -27.43 35.72
CA PHE A 46 -15.97 -27.83 35.22
C PHE A 46 -16.04 -27.77 33.68
N VAL A 47 -15.58 -26.69 33.07
CA VAL A 47 -15.56 -26.51 31.61
C VAL A 47 -14.65 -27.54 30.94
N GLN A 48 -13.49 -27.84 31.51
CA GLN A 48 -12.59 -28.87 30.98
C GLN A 48 -13.20 -30.27 31.07
N LYS A 49 -13.90 -30.58 32.17
CA LYS A 49 -14.56 -31.88 32.36
C LYS A 49 -15.74 -32.10 31.40
N HIS A 50 -16.46 -31.04 31.05
CA HIS A 50 -17.70 -31.10 30.25
C HIS A 50 -17.56 -30.51 28.83
N LEU A 51 -16.32 -30.30 28.37
CA LEU A 51 -16.00 -29.58 27.13
C LEU A 51 -16.62 -30.22 25.86
N ARG A 52 -16.69 -31.56 25.82
CA ARG A 52 -17.31 -32.29 24.69
C ARG A 52 -18.82 -32.06 24.62
N GLU A 53 -19.48 -32.05 25.76
CA GLU A 53 -20.94 -31.88 25.87
C GLU A 53 -21.33 -30.43 25.54
N ILE A 54 -20.52 -29.46 25.99
CA ILE A 54 -20.67 -28.04 25.65
C ILE A 54 -20.48 -27.82 24.14
N LYS A 55 -19.46 -28.43 23.52
CA LYS A 55 -19.23 -28.31 22.07
C LYS A 55 -20.38 -28.91 21.25
N LEU A 56 -20.94 -30.04 21.68
CA LEU A 56 -22.11 -30.66 21.03
C LEU A 56 -23.37 -29.79 21.17
N GLY A 57 -23.58 -29.16 22.34
CA GLY A 57 -24.69 -28.22 22.56
C GLY A 57 -24.61 -26.97 21.68
N VAL A 58 -23.42 -26.39 21.51
CA VAL A 58 -23.20 -25.19 20.67
C VAL A 58 -23.47 -25.48 19.18
N VAL A 59 -23.03 -26.65 18.69
CA VAL A 59 -23.28 -27.07 17.30
C VAL A 59 -24.78 -27.26 17.04
N TRP A 60 -25.53 -27.81 18.00
CA TRP A 60 -26.98 -27.96 17.87
C TRP A 60 -27.76 -26.66 17.98
N VAL A 61 -27.31 -25.70 18.79
CA VAL A 61 -27.90 -24.33 18.85
C VAL A 61 -27.71 -23.60 17.53
N ILE A 62 -26.59 -23.80 16.85
CA ILE A 62 -26.35 -23.26 15.50
C ILE A 62 -27.30 -23.91 14.48
N ILE A 63 -27.52 -25.22 14.58
CA ILE A 63 -28.47 -25.94 13.71
C ILE A 63 -29.92 -25.48 13.96
N ILE A 64 -30.34 -25.31 15.22
CA ILE A 64 -31.69 -24.84 15.57
C ILE A 64 -31.87 -23.36 15.23
N GLY A 65 -30.84 -22.53 15.41
CA GLY A 65 -30.83 -21.11 15.00
C GLY A 65 -30.86 -20.92 13.47
N LEU A 66 -30.34 -21.88 12.71
CA LEU A 66 -30.48 -21.94 11.25
C LEU A 66 -31.87 -22.40 10.82
N VAL A 67 -32.57 -23.18 11.64
CA VAL A 67 -33.96 -23.60 11.39
C VAL A 67 -34.97 -22.51 11.76
N SER A 68 -34.67 -21.64 12.74
CA SER A 68 -35.57 -20.56 13.18
C SER A 68 -35.55 -19.29 12.31
N THR A 69 -34.63 -19.16 11.35
CA THR A 69 -34.50 -17.99 10.46
C THR A 69 -35.18 -18.14 9.09
N GLY A 70 -36.03 -19.16 8.92
CA GLY A 70 -37.09 -19.15 7.90
C GLY A 70 -36.98 -20.20 6.79
N THR A 71 -37.45 -21.40 7.09
CA THR A 71 -38.47 -22.07 6.27
C THR A 71 -39.27 -22.99 7.19
N VAL A 72 -40.51 -22.59 7.50
CA VAL A 72 -41.50 -23.53 8.02
C VAL A 72 -41.74 -24.54 6.89
N VAL A 73 -41.07 -25.69 6.96
CA VAL A 73 -41.52 -26.88 6.23
C VAL A 73 -42.76 -27.35 6.97
N THR A 74 -43.93 -26.93 6.50
CA THR A 74 -45.19 -27.50 6.96
C THR A 74 -45.15 -29.01 6.73
N LEU A 75 -45.63 -29.77 7.72
CA LEU A 75 -45.72 -31.23 7.80
C LEU A 75 -46.43 -31.91 6.61
N ASP A 76 -46.92 -31.13 5.64
CA ASP A 76 -47.60 -31.58 4.43
C ASP A 76 -46.62 -32.11 3.35
N TYR A 77 -45.33 -31.78 3.46
CA TYR A 77 -44.31 -32.22 2.49
C TYR A 77 -44.05 -33.73 2.52
N LEU A 78 -44.42 -34.41 3.62
CA LEU A 78 -44.22 -35.86 3.76
C LEU A 78 -45.37 -36.71 3.19
N LYS A 79 -46.49 -36.09 2.77
CA LYS A 79 -47.67 -36.82 2.24
C LYS A 79 -47.73 -36.97 0.72
N LYS A 80 -46.88 -36.28 -0.06
CA LYS A 80 -46.97 -36.29 -1.54
C LYS A 80 -46.40 -37.55 -2.19
N THR A 81 -47.15 -38.14 -3.13
CA THR A 81 -46.75 -39.29 -3.94
C THR A 81 -45.63 -38.94 -4.92
N GLU A 82 -44.87 -39.93 -5.38
CA GLU A 82 -43.66 -39.75 -6.22
C GLU A 82 -43.86 -38.89 -7.48
N PRO A 83 -45.00 -38.98 -8.22
CA PRO A 83 -45.26 -38.11 -9.38
C PRO A 83 -45.38 -36.63 -9.02
N GLN A 84 -45.99 -36.32 -7.87
CA GLN A 84 -46.17 -34.94 -7.39
C GLN A 84 -44.86 -34.32 -6.90
N ARG A 85 -43.93 -35.14 -6.38
CA ARG A 85 -42.57 -34.70 -6.02
C ARG A 85 -41.76 -34.33 -7.26
N LYS A 86 -41.87 -35.11 -8.35
CA LYS A 86 -41.18 -34.83 -9.63
C LYS A 86 -41.70 -33.53 -10.29
N ALA A 87 -43.02 -33.32 -10.30
CA ALA A 87 -43.62 -32.07 -10.82
C ALA A 87 -43.20 -30.84 -10.00
N THR A 88 -43.19 -30.94 -8.66
CA THR A 88 -42.76 -29.85 -7.78
C THR A 88 -41.27 -29.53 -7.95
N ALA A 89 -40.43 -30.56 -8.15
CA ALA A 89 -39.00 -30.38 -8.42
C ALA A 89 -38.73 -29.68 -9.76
N LEU A 90 -39.51 -30.00 -10.80
CA LEU A 90 -39.42 -29.33 -12.11
C LEU A 90 -39.79 -27.84 -12.01
N VAL A 91 -40.89 -27.50 -11.33
CA VAL A 91 -41.28 -26.09 -11.12
C VAL A 91 -40.24 -25.34 -10.28
N LYS A 92 -39.64 -25.99 -9.28
CA LYS A 92 -38.58 -25.39 -8.47
C LYS A 92 -37.30 -25.14 -9.30
N LYS A 93 -36.97 -26.05 -10.20
CA LYS A 93 -35.83 -25.92 -11.14
C LYS A 93 -36.07 -24.78 -12.15
N GLU A 94 -37.29 -24.67 -12.67
CA GLU A 94 -37.70 -23.60 -13.58
C GLU A 94 -37.66 -22.22 -12.90
N ASN A 95 -38.17 -22.12 -11.67
CA ASN A 95 -38.12 -20.88 -10.89
C ASN A 95 -36.70 -20.49 -10.48
N ALA A 96 -35.83 -21.45 -10.19
CA ALA A 96 -34.41 -21.19 -9.94
C ALA A 96 -33.72 -20.66 -11.21
N ARG A 97 -34.02 -21.24 -12.38
CA ARG A 97 -33.52 -20.77 -13.68
C ARG A 97 -33.99 -19.34 -13.97
N LYS A 98 -35.27 -19.02 -13.75
CA LYS A 98 -35.80 -17.66 -13.93
C LYS A 98 -35.14 -16.63 -13.01
N LYS A 99 -34.89 -16.99 -11.74
CA LYS A 99 -34.15 -16.12 -10.81
C LYS A 99 -32.69 -15.92 -11.24
N GLN A 100 -32.04 -16.95 -11.75
CA GLN A 100 -30.67 -16.86 -12.24
C GLN A 100 -30.57 -15.96 -13.48
N VAL A 101 -31.51 -16.06 -14.41
CA VAL A 101 -31.58 -15.18 -15.59
C VAL A 101 -31.85 -13.73 -15.16
N ALA A 102 -32.78 -13.49 -14.24
CA ALA A 102 -33.04 -12.14 -13.73
C ALA A 102 -31.81 -11.52 -13.04
N LEU A 103 -31.04 -12.32 -12.31
CA LEU A 103 -29.79 -11.88 -11.69
C LEU A 103 -28.70 -11.57 -12.74
N GLN A 104 -28.61 -12.38 -13.80
CA GLN A 104 -27.69 -12.13 -14.92
C GLN A 104 -28.03 -10.84 -15.66
N VAL A 105 -29.31 -10.56 -15.91
CA VAL A 105 -29.77 -9.30 -16.53
C VAL A 105 -29.43 -8.10 -15.64
N LYS A 106 -29.72 -8.17 -14.34
CA LYS A 106 -29.40 -7.10 -13.39
C LYS A 106 -27.88 -6.82 -13.31
N ASN A 107 -27.06 -7.88 -13.33
CA ASN A 107 -25.60 -7.75 -13.35
C ASN A 107 -25.09 -7.17 -14.68
N ALA A 108 -25.71 -7.51 -15.80
CA ALA A 108 -25.38 -6.93 -17.10
C ALA A 108 -25.72 -5.43 -17.17
N GLU A 109 -26.85 -5.01 -16.62
CA GLU A 109 -27.21 -3.59 -16.51
C GLU A 109 -26.24 -2.80 -15.62
N GLN A 110 -25.84 -3.38 -14.48
CA GLN A 110 -24.82 -2.76 -13.62
C GLN A 110 -23.47 -2.63 -14.31
N ARG A 111 -23.05 -3.63 -15.10
CA ARG A 111 -21.84 -3.56 -15.92
C ARG A 111 -21.94 -2.46 -16.97
N ARG A 112 -23.07 -2.35 -17.69
CA ARG A 112 -23.29 -1.26 -18.66
C ARG A 112 -23.20 0.13 -18.02
N LYS A 113 -23.74 0.30 -16.80
CA LYS A 113 -23.62 1.56 -16.04
C LYS A 113 -22.19 1.85 -15.59
N LEU A 114 -21.43 0.82 -15.23
CA LEU A 114 -20.02 0.97 -14.86
C LEU A 114 -19.16 1.34 -16.08
N ASP A 115 -19.42 0.70 -17.22
CA ASP A 115 -18.70 0.96 -18.48
C ASP A 115 -19.01 2.37 -19.02
N SER A 116 -20.24 2.87 -18.85
CA SER A 116 -20.58 4.26 -19.22
C SER A 116 -19.86 5.30 -18.36
N VAL A 117 -19.71 5.04 -17.05
CA VAL A 117 -18.94 5.90 -16.14
C VAL A 117 -17.45 5.88 -16.49
N LYS A 118 -16.88 4.69 -16.73
CA LYS A 118 -15.48 4.56 -17.16
C LYS A 118 -15.19 5.27 -18.48
N ASN A 119 -16.10 5.18 -19.44
CA ASN A 119 -15.96 5.90 -20.71
C ASN A 119 -16.06 7.42 -20.50
N ALA A 120 -16.97 7.90 -19.65
CA ALA A 120 -17.07 9.32 -19.33
C ALA A 120 -15.79 9.86 -18.64
N GLU A 121 -15.18 9.07 -17.75
CA GLU A 121 -13.89 9.40 -17.13
C GLU A 121 -12.73 9.38 -18.12
N ALA A 122 -12.70 8.41 -19.04
CA ALA A 122 -11.70 8.32 -20.09
C ALA A 122 -11.75 9.54 -21.03
N VAL A 123 -12.95 9.99 -21.42
CA VAL A 123 -13.15 11.20 -22.24
C VAL A 123 -12.65 12.44 -21.50
N LYS A 124 -13.01 12.62 -20.22
CA LYS A 124 -12.51 13.75 -19.41
C LYS A 124 -10.98 13.74 -19.27
N LYS A 125 -10.38 12.56 -19.14
CA LYS A 125 -8.91 12.40 -19.09
C LYS A 125 -8.26 12.72 -20.43
N GLN A 126 -8.89 12.37 -21.54
CA GLN A 126 -8.39 12.70 -22.87
C GLN A 126 -8.46 14.21 -23.14
N GLU A 127 -9.54 14.87 -22.72
CA GLU A 127 -9.67 16.32 -22.80
C GLU A 127 -8.62 17.06 -21.95
N SER A 128 -8.32 16.57 -20.75
CA SER A 128 -7.28 17.17 -19.90
C SER A 128 -5.88 16.99 -20.48
N ILE A 129 -5.57 15.83 -21.07
CA ILE A 129 -4.31 15.58 -21.78
C ILE A 129 -4.19 16.54 -22.99
N GLN A 130 -5.25 16.74 -23.76
CA GLN A 130 -5.24 17.67 -24.90
C GLN A 130 -4.99 19.12 -24.46
N LYS A 131 -5.57 19.55 -23.33
CA LYS A 131 -5.29 20.87 -22.75
C LYS A 131 -3.82 21.01 -22.34
N VAL A 132 -3.25 20.01 -21.67
CA VAL A 132 -1.83 20.02 -21.28
C VAL A 132 -0.90 20.06 -22.50
N LEU A 133 -1.21 19.29 -23.56
CA LEU A 133 -0.44 19.31 -24.80
C LEU A 133 -0.53 20.66 -25.52
N ALA A 134 -1.69 21.32 -25.50
CA ALA A 134 -1.85 22.66 -26.05
C ALA A 134 -1.02 23.70 -25.28
N THR A 135 -1.03 23.65 -23.94
CA THR A 135 -0.19 24.51 -23.10
C THR A 135 1.30 24.29 -23.38
N LYS A 136 1.73 23.04 -23.47
CA LYS A 136 3.14 22.70 -23.78
C LYS A 136 3.58 23.21 -25.15
N LYS A 137 2.72 23.10 -26.17
CA LYS A 137 3.01 23.67 -27.50
C LYS A 137 3.15 25.20 -27.47
N ALA A 138 2.36 25.89 -26.64
CA ALA A 138 2.47 27.33 -26.44
C ALA A 138 3.79 27.70 -25.73
N GLU A 139 4.17 26.95 -24.70
CA GLU A 139 5.45 27.12 -23.99
C GLU A 139 6.65 26.88 -24.92
N ASP A 140 6.63 25.81 -25.74
CA ASP A 140 7.67 25.50 -26.72
C ASP A 140 7.78 26.60 -27.81
N SER A 141 6.68 27.28 -28.13
CA SER A 141 6.70 28.44 -29.04
C SER A 141 7.39 29.63 -28.39
N ILE A 142 7.02 29.96 -27.15
CA ILE A 142 7.63 31.07 -26.40
C ILE A 142 9.13 30.83 -26.19
N GLN A 143 9.53 29.58 -25.92
CA GLN A 143 10.93 29.22 -25.76
C GLN A 143 11.72 29.41 -27.07
N ARG A 144 11.17 29.00 -28.22
CA ARG A 144 11.81 29.22 -29.53
C ARG A 144 11.99 30.72 -29.84
N ASP A 145 10.98 31.54 -29.58
CA ASP A 145 11.06 33.00 -29.76
C ASP A 145 12.14 33.62 -28.86
N ASN A 146 12.26 33.14 -27.62
CA ASN A 146 13.28 33.61 -26.68
C ASN A 146 14.70 33.19 -27.12
N GLU A 147 14.87 31.97 -27.62
CA GLU A 147 16.15 31.52 -28.17
C GLU A 147 16.54 32.31 -29.42
N GLU A 148 15.59 32.64 -30.28
CA GLU A 148 15.84 33.47 -31.46
C GLU A 148 16.26 34.90 -31.08
N LYS A 149 15.57 35.51 -30.11
CA LYS A 149 15.99 36.81 -29.54
C LYS A 149 17.40 36.74 -28.95
N LEU A 150 17.75 35.64 -28.28
CA LEU A 150 19.09 35.45 -27.73
C LEU A 150 20.14 35.31 -28.84
N ARG A 151 19.86 34.53 -29.89
CA ARG A 151 20.73 34.39 -31.06
C ARG A 151 20.96 35.74 -31.77
N ASN A 152 19.92 36.55 -31.91
CA ASN A 152 20.03 37.89 -32.51
C ASN A 152 20.87 38.84 -31.64
N LYS A 153 20.72 38.80 -30.30
CA LYS A 153 21.58 39.56 -29.38
C LYS A 153 23.04 39.11 -29.47
N GLN A 154 23.30 37.80 -29.58
CA GLN A 154 24.66 37.27 -29.73
C GLN A 154 25.30 37.71 -31.06
N LYS A 155 24.53 37.73 -32.15
CA LYS A 155 25.01 38.26 -33.44
C LYS A 155 25.36 39.75 -33.36
N LEU A 156 24.49 40.57 -32.76
CA LEU A 156 24.76 41.99 -32.56
C LEU A 156 26.00 42.24 -31.69
N LEU A 157 26.18 41.43 -30.64
CA LEU A 157 27.37 41.52 -29.79
C LEU A 157 28.64 41.14 -30.56
N ALA A 158 28.60 40.06 -31.36
CA ALA A 158 29.74 39.65 -32.19
C ALA A 158 30.09 40.72 -33.24
N GLN A 159 29.08 41.37 -33.82
CA GLN A 159 29.27 42.48 -34.74
C GLN A 159 29.92 43.68 -34.05
N ALA A 160 29.42 44.09 -32.88
CA ALA A 160 30.00 45.18 -32.09
C ALA A 160 31.45 44.91 -31.67
N ILE A 161 31.78 43.65 -31.32
CA ILE A 161 33.15 43.24 -31.01
C ILE A 161 34.04 43.37 -32.25
N ASN A 162 33.58 42.91 -33.41
CA ASN A 162 34.34 43.01 -34.66
C ASN A 162 34.55 44.47 -35.09
N ASP A 163 33.54 45.32 -34.95
CA ASP A 163 33.64 46.75 -35.24
C ASP A 163 34.63 47.44 -34.28
N SER A 164 34.62 47.06 -32.99
CA SER A 164 35.59 47.55 -32.00
C SER A 164 37.03 47.11 -32.33
N ILE A 165 37.23 45.85 -32.76
CA ILE A 165 38.55 45.34 -33.20
C ILE A 165 39.01 46.09 -34.44
N ARG A 166 38.13 46.32 -35.42
CA ARG A 166 38.45 47.08 -36.64
C ARG A 166 38.83 48.52 -36.30
N ASN A 167 38.09 49.18 -35.41
CA ASN A 167 38.42 50.53 -34.94
C ASN A 167 39.75 50.58 -34.17
N ALA A 168 40.04 49.56 -33.35
CA ALA A 168 41.33 49.45 -32.66
C ALA A 168 42.50 49.21 -33.62
N GLN A 169 42.28 48.47 -34.72
CA GLN A 169 43.28 48.28 -35.78
C GLN A 169 43.51 49.57 -36.59
N LEU A 170 42.45 50.34 -36.88
CA LEU A 170 42.55 51.66 -37.51
C LEU A 170 43.29 52.67 -36.61
N HIS A 171 43.08 52.61 -35.30
CA HIS A 171 43.87 53.41 -34.35
C HIS A 171 45.33 52.96 -34.27
N LYS A 172 45.63 51.67 -34.46
CA LYS A 172 47.02 51.17 -34.49
C LYS A 172 47.78 51.56 -35.76
N SER A 173 47.09 51.82 -36.88
CA SER A 173 47.68 52.43 -38.08
C SER A 173 47.80 53.96 -38.01
N GLY A 174 47.17 54.61 -37.02
CA GLY A 174 47.20 56.07 -36.83
C GLY A 174 48.09 56.53 -35.66
N ILE A 175 48.68 55.62 -34.90
CA ILE A 175 49.57 55.90 -33.76
C ILE A 175 50.92 55.25 -34.06
N ASP A 176 51.59 55.75 -35.09
CA ASP A 176 53.03 55.59 -35.27
C ASP A 176 53.61 56.94 -35.72
N SER A 177 53.33 57.96 -34.92
CA SER A 177 54.11 59.20 -34.88
C SER A 177 53.76 59.97 -33.61
N THR A 178 54.79 60.48 -32.94
CA THR A 178 54.80 61.42 -31.79
C THR A 178 54.58 60.79 -30.39
N VAL A 179 55.65 60.56 -29.60
CA VAL A 179 56.46 61.49 -28.76
C VAL A 179 55.92 61.50 -27.32
N THR A 180 56.57 60.79 -26.38
CA THR A 180 57.60 61.22 -25.40
C THR A 180 57.05 61.79 -24.08
N GLN A 181 57.60 61.24 -22.98
CA GLN A 181 57.87 61.88 -21.67
C GLN A 181 56.79 62.07 -20.58
N SER A 182 57.29 61.79 -19.36
CA SER A 182 57.03 62.38 -18.03
C SER A 182 55.75 62.05 -17.24
N SER A 183 55.98 61.35 -16.13
CA SER A 183 55.83 61.78 -14.72
C SER A 183 54.62 62.60 -14.25
N ASP A 184 54.17 62.25 -13.04
CA ASP A 184 53.56 63.09 -11.98
C ASP A 184 52.03 62.99 -11.70
N THR A 185 51.74 62.25 -10.62
CA THR A 185 51.24 62.72 -9.30
C THR A 185 50.02 63.67 -9.20
N ILE A 186 48.90 63.10 -8.69
CA ILE A 186 47.95 63.56 -7.62
C ILE A 186 47.41 65.02 -7.62
N ILE A 187 46.07 65.18 -7.51
CA ILE A 187 45.31 65.92 -6.46
C ILE A 187 43.84 66.17 -6.89
N SER A 188 42.95 66.11 -5.88
CA SER A 188 41.50 66.21 -5.85
C SER A 188 40.90 67.60 -6.12
N SER A 189 39.59 67.64 -6.36
CA SER A 189 38.70 68.68 -5.83
C SER A 189 37.24 68.21 -5.75
N ASP A 190 36.67 68.40 -4.56
CA ASP A 190 35.32 68.06 -4.09
C ASP A 190 34.19 69.00 -4.56
N SER A 191 32.96 68.58 -4.19
CA SER A 191 31.74 69.37 -3.85
C SER A 191 30.58 69.32 -4.88
N ALA A 192 29.30 69.17 -4.54
CA ALA A 192 28.57 68.80 -3.32
C ALA A 192 27.08 68.51 -3.71
N GLY A 193 26.38 67.64 -2.99
CA GLY A 193 24.90 67.54 -3.05
C GLY A 193 24.28 66.20 -2.57
N ARG A 194 23.72 66.18 -1.35
CA ARG A 194 23.00 65.08 -0.64
C ARG A 194 21.84 64.45 -1.47
N SER A 195 21.42 63.19 -1.34
CA SER A 195 21.12 62.41 -0.12
C SER A 195 20.89 60.92 -0.46
N GLY A 196 21.28 59.97 0.39
CA GLY A 196 20.78 58.58 0.33
C GLY A 196 21.81 57.47 0.63
N MET A 197 21.78 56.96 1.87
CA MET A 197 22.26 55.65 2.36
C MET A 197 22.84 54.66 1.33
N VAL A 198 24.17 54.41 1.33
CA VAL A 198 24.79 53.33 0.55
C VAL A 198 25.32 52.24 1.48
N ILE A 199 24.61 51.12 1.48
CA ILE A 199 24.97 49.86 2.11
C ILE A 199 26.19 49.27 1.37
N THR A 200 27.22 48.92 2.12
CA THR A 200 28.32 48.06 1.68
C THR A 200 27.79 46.73 1.15
N GLN A 201 27.94 46.47 -0.15
CA GLN A 201 27.85 45.11 -0.72
C GLN A 201 29.09 44.80 -1.57
N LYS A 202 30.05 44.11 -0.96
CA LYS A 202 30.91 43.17 -1.69
C LYS A 202 30.02 42.01 -2.15
N LYS A 203 29.57 42.05 -3.40
CA LYS A 203 28.90 40.94 -4.10
C LYS A 203 29.78 40.52 -5.27
N VAL A 204 30.62 39.51 -5.06
CA VAL A 204 31.21 38.68 -6.13
C VAL A 204 31.49 37.31 -5.52
N SER A 205 31.19 36.17 -6.14
CA SER A 205 30.02 35.78 -6.93
C SER A 205 29.94 34.25 -6.80
N PHE A 206 28.74 33.74 -6.62
CA PHE A 206 28.41 32.31 -6.68
C PHE A 206 28.90 31.64 -7.99
N PHE A 207 29.10 32.42 -9.05
CA PHE A 207 29.54 31.95 -10.37
C PHE A 207 31.01 31.53 -10.42
N ASP A 208 31.86 32.04 -9.52
CA ASP A 208 33.29 31.68 -9.50
C ASP A 208 33.53 30.28 -8.91
N ASN A 209 32.67 29.85 -7.97
CA ASN A 209 32.70 28.48 -7.43
C ASN A 209 32.09 27.46 -8.40
N VAL A 210 31.08 27.87 -9.18
CA VAL A 210 30.46 27.02 -10.21
C VAL A 210 31.43 26.77 -11.37
N LYS A 211 32.18 27.79 -11.82
CA LYS A 211 33.23 27.62 -12.86
C LYS A 211 34.38 26.71 -12.43
N LYS A 212 34.69 26.64 -11.14
CA LYS A 212 35.73 25.76 -10.59
C LYS A 212 35.29 24.28 -10.56
N PHE A 213 33.99 24.03 -10.38
CA PHE A 213 33.39 22.69 -10.38
C PHE A 213 33.35 22.05 -11.78
N PHE A 214 33.11 22.84 -12.83
CA PHE A 214 33.00 22.32 -14.22
C PHE A 214 34.33 22.16 -14.97
N LYS A 215 35.47 22.51 -14.35
CA LYS A 215 36.81 22.37 -14.97
C LYS A 215 37.49 21.01 -14.70
N THR A 216 36.96 20.15 -13.82
CA THR A 216 37.72 18.99 -13.30
C THR A 216 37.19 17.60 -13.67
N LYS A 217 36.23 17.45 -14.59
CA LYS A 217 35.89 16.10 -15.14
C LYS A 217 35.78 16.11 -16.67
N ASN A 218 36.66 15.34 -17.30
CA ASN A 218 36.78 15.19 -18.75
C ASN A 218 35.67 14.28 -19.30
N TYR A 219 34.51 14.86 -19.62
CA TYR A 219 33.31 14.16 -20.10
C TYR A 219 33.39 13.72 -21.58
N LYS A 220 34.54 13.93 -22.24
CA LYS A 220 34.71 13.66 -23.69
C LYS A 220 35.18 12.24 -23.99
N SER A 221 35.79 11.55 -23.02
CA SER A 221 36.32 10.18 -23.19
C SER A 221 35.31 9.06 -22.89
N GLU A 222 34.30 9.30 -22.04
CA GLU A 222 33.27 8.28 -21.71
C GLU A 222 32.12 8.24 -22.74
N ARG A 223 31.86 9.34 -23.46
CA ARG A 223 30.80 9.39 -24.48
C ARG A 223 31.11 8.52 -25.71
N LYS A 224 32.39 8.42 -26.10
CA LYS A 224 32.86 7.58 -27.22
C LYS A 224 32.85 6.07 -26.92
N ALA A 225 32.75 5.67 -25.66
CA ALA A 225 32.64 4.26 -25.26
C ALA A 225 31.18 3.77 -25.27
N ILE A 226 30.21 4.67 -25.11
CA ILE A 226 28.77 4.34 -25.07
C ILE A 226 28.15 4.33 -26.49
N GLU A 227 28.65 5.16 -27.40
CA GLU A 227 28.19 5.22 -28.81
C GLU A 227 28.63 4.02 -29.66
N ARG A 228 29.55 3.17 -29.20
CA ARG A 228 29.98 1.94 -29.92
C ARG A 228 29.15 0.69 -29.61
N ASN A 229 28.31 0.70 -28.58
CA ASN A 229 27.53 -0.47 -28.14
C ASN A 229 26.00 -0.31 -28.28
N SER A 230 25.53 0.63 -29.11
CA SER A 230 24.09 0.91 -29.30
C SER A 230 23.61 0.84 -30.76
N GLY A 231 24.44 0.39 -31.69
CA GLY A 231 23.99 0.01 -33.04
C GLY A 231 23.54 -1.45 -33.03
N ASP A 232 22.24 -1.69 -32.80
CA ASP A 232 21.45 -2.83 -33.32
C ASP A 232 20.07 -2.95 -32.62
N ILE A 233 19.32 -1.85 -32.48
CA ILE A 233 17.86 -1.93 -32.26
C ILE A 233 17.20 -0.75 -32.97
N GLU A 234 17.07 -0.82 -34.29
CA GLU A 234 16.12 0.02 -35.02
C GLU A 234 15.63 -0.67 -36.30
N THR A 235 14.80 -1.71 -36.12
CA THR A 235 13.84 -2.08 -37.16
C THR A 235 12.54 -2.56 -36.53
N ILE A 236 11.43 -2.08 -37.10
CA ILE A 236 10.02 -2.35 -36.78
C ILE A 236 9.35 -1.24 -35.95
N SER A 237 9.23 -0.07 -36.59
CA SER A 237 8.04 0.77 -36.51
C SER A 237 7.53 0.96 -37.92
N LYS A 238 6.50 0.19 -38.31
CA LYS A 238 5.50 0.45 -39.36
C LYS A 238 4.74 -0.85 -39.64
N GLY A 239 3.48 -0.91 -39.26
CA GLY A 239 2.61 -2.05 -39.56
C GLY A 239 1.51 -2.23 -38.53
N THR A 240 0.34 -1.71 -38.87
CA THR A 240 -0.96 -1.87 -38.22
C THR A 240 -1.24 -3.30 -37.76
N ASN A 241 -1.60 -3.48 -36.47
CA ASN A 241 -2.66 -4.40 -36.02
C ASN A 241 -2.90 -4.20 -34.51
N VAL A 242 -4.04 -3.61 -34.16
CA VAL A 242 -4.58 -3.64 -32.79
C VAL A 242 -5.16 -5.04 -32.58
N ALA A 243 -4.33 -6.00 -32.19
CA ALA A 243 -4.79 -7.28 -31.69
C ALA A 243 -5.09 -7.13 -30.20
N ALA A 244 -6.37 -7.25 -29.83
CA ALA A 244 -6.78 -7.45 -28.45
C ALA A 244 -6.05 -8.68 -27.89
N ILE A 245 -5.24 -8.49 -26.84
CA ILE A 245 -4.64 -9.61 -26.13
C ILE A 245 -5.73 -10.21 -25.24
N ASN A 246 -6.42 -11.20 -25.80
CA ASN A 246 -7.20 -12.18 -25.04
C ASN A 246 -6.24 -13.06 -24.25
N TYR A 247 -6.49 -13.23 -22.94
CA TYR A 247 -5.98 -14.38 -22.21
C TYR A 247 -6.46 -15.65 -22.94
N PRO A 248 -5.60 -16.67 -23.18
CA PRO A 248 -6.01 -17.86 -23.90
C PRO A 248 -7.08 -18.62 -23.12
N ASN A 249 -8.34 -18.43 -23.53
CA ASN A 249 -9.43 -19.38 -23.31
C ASN A 249 -9.39 -20.38 -24.47
N THR A 250 -8.44 -21.32 -24.43
CA THR A 250 -8.59 -22.59 -25.16
C THR A 250 -8.98 -23.66 -24.15
N PRO A 251 -10.08 -24.42 -24.38
CA PRO A 251 -10.42 -25.54 -23.53
C PRO A 251 -9.39 -26.64 -23.76
N VAL A 252 -8.47 -26.81 -22.83
CA VAL A 252 -7.65 -28.02 -22.76
C VAL A 252 -8.62 -29.15 -22.40
N THR A 253 -8.78 -30.09 -23.30
CA THR A 253 -9.52 -31.33 -23.05
C THR A 253 -8.85 -32.05 -21.90
N ALA A 254 -9.59 -32.19 -20.80
CA ALA A 254 -9.21 -32.96 -19.65
C ALA A 254 -9.05 -34.43 -20.05
N ALA A 255 -7.83 -34.95 -19.94
CA ALA A 255 -7.58 -36.36 -19.79
C ALA A 255 -6.60 -36.53 -18.61
N ASP A 256 -7.18 -36.95 -17.48
CA ASP A 256 -6.59 -37.66 -16.35
C ASP A 256 -5.49 -36.97 -15.53
N THR A 257 -5.87 -35.97 -14.74
CA THR A 257 -5.38 -35.83 -13.34
C THR A 257 -6.42 -35.06 -12.52
N PRO A 258 -6.86 -35.54 -11.34
CA PRO A 258 -7.83 -34.83 -10.51
C PRO A 258 -7.14 -33.68 -9.78
N VAL A 259 -6.98 -32.53 -10.45
CA VAL A 259 -6.66 -31.27 -9.76
C VAL A 259 -7.93 -30.84 -9.02
N ALA A 260 -7.99 -31.19 -7.74
CA ALA A 260 -8.99 -30.63 -6.85
C ALA A 260 -8.88 -29.10 -6.92
N LYS A 261 -9.92 -28.46 -7.45
CA LYS A 261 -10.06 -27.01 -7.61
C LYS A 261 -9.99 -26.34 -6.23
N ARG A 262 -8.77 -26.11 -5.74
CA ARG A 262 -8.52 -25.46 -4.45
C ARG A 262 -8.65 -23.96 -4.71
N MET A 263 -9.83 -23.42 -4.44
CA MET A 263 -9.95 -21.97 -4.27
C MET A 263 -9.01 -21.62 -3.12
N LEU A 264 -7.91 -20.91 -3.39
CA LEU A 264 -7.28 -20.12 -2.34
C LEU A 264 -8.39 -19.19 -1.86
N GLN A 265 -9.00 -19.53 -0.72
CA GLN A 265 -9.91 -18.60 -0.11
C GLN A 265 -9.00 -17.44 0.28
N PRO A 266 -9.17 -16.23 -0.32
CA PRO A 266 -8.51 -15.07 0.24
C PRO A 266 -8.85 -15.13 1.73
N PRO A 267 -7.88 -14.90 2.64
CA PRO A 267 -8.20 -14.89 4.05
C PRO A 267 -9.44 -14.00 4.15
N LEU A 268 -10.52 -14.56 4.70
CA LEU A 268 -11.70 -13.78 5.02
C LEU A 268 -11.24 -12.84 6.14
N TYR A 269 -10.46 -11.82 5.79
CA TYR A 269 -10.51 -10.55 6.46
C TYR A 269 -11.97 -10.17 6.27
N LYS A 270 -12.77 -10.49 7.27
CA LYS A 270 -13.97 -9.72 7.57
C LYS A 270 -13.48 -8.32 7.92
N THR A 271 -12.98 -7.57 6.94
CA THR A 271 -13.06 -6.11 6.91
C THR A 271 -14.52 -5.77 6.60
N SER A 272 -15.45 -6.35 7.37
CA SER A 272 -16.70 -5.68 7.64
C SER A 272 -16.30 -4.30 8.13
N PHE A 273 -16.81 -3.26 7.48
CA PHE A 273 -16.85 -1.93 8.06
C PHE A 273 -17.25 -2.07 9.53
N ARG A 274 -16.27 -2.05 10.43
CA ARG A 274 -16.55 -1.94 11.85
C ARG A 274 -17.03 -0.51 12.03
N ALA A 275 -18.29 -0.38 12.43
CA ALA A 275 -18.83 0.89 12.88
C ALA A 275 -18.00 1.42 14.06
N ASP A 276 -17.45 0.51 14.87
CA ASP A 276 -16.55 0.76 15.98
C ASP A 276 -15.07 0.76 15.54
N TYR A 277 -14.53 1.94 15.26
CA TYR A 277 -13.08 2.16 15.12
C TYR A 277 -12.61 3.27 16.06
N SER A 278 -11.32 3.30 16.37
CA SER A 278 -10.69 4.41 17.08
C SER A 278 -10.00 5.34 16.09
N ILE A 279 -9.93 6.62 16.44
CA ILE A 279 -9.23 7.66 15.69
C ILE A 279 -8.03 8.08 16.52
N LEU A 280 -6.86 8.14 15.89
CA LEU A 280 -5.69 8.79 16.49
C LEU A 280 -5.73 10.27 16.12
N VAL A 281 -5.62 11.16 17.09
CA VAL A 281 -5.45 12.60 16.84
C VAL A 281 -4.08 13.02 17.37
N ALA A 282 -3.18 13.45 16.51
CA ALA A 282 -1.85 13.93 16.90
C ALA A 282 -1.79 15.46 16.77
N ASN A 283 -1.58 16.15 17.88
CA ASN A 283 -1.38 17.59 17.89
C ASN A 283 0.12 17.91 18.03
N LYS A 284 0.68 18.48 16.97
CA LYS A 284 2.10 18.85 16.86
C LYS A 284 2.50 19.97 17.83
N ALA A 285 1.65 20.99 17.98
CA ALA A 285 1.94 22.14 18.84
C ALA A 285 1.97 21.73 20.31
N GLN A 286 0.99 20.91 20.71
CA GLN A 286 0.86 20.41 22.09
C GLN A 286 1.75 19.20 22.39
N LYS A 287 2.35 18.56 21.36
CA LYS A 287 3.13 17.32 21.49
C LYS A 287 2.36 16.20 22.17
N LYS A 288 1.08 16.06 21.78
CA LYS A 288 0.16 15.05 22.32
C LYS A 288 -0.47 14.20 21.22
N MET A 289 -0.77 12.96 21.56
CA MET A 289 -1.60 12.05 20.76
C MET A 289 -2.77 11.56 21.59
N TYR A 290 -3.96 11.60 21.01
CA TYR A 290 -5.21 11.20 21.63
C TYR A 290 -5.77 9.96 20.95
N ILE A 291 -6.37 9.07 21.75
CA ILE A 291 -7.27 8.03 21.25
C ILE A 291 -8.69 8.55 21.40
N VAL A 292 -9.39 8.70 20.28
CA VAL A 292 -10.81 9.05 20.28
C VAL A 292 -11.59 7.81 19.87
N LYS A 293 -12.58 7.43 20.68
CA LYS A 293 -13.38 6.22 20.47
C LYS A 293 -14.86 6.53 20.64
N GLN A 294 -15.69 5.77 19.94
CA GLN A 294 -17.13 5.84 20.13
C GLN A 294 -17.57 5.06 21.38
N THR A 295 -18.24 5.74 22.31
CA THR A 295 -18.89 5.18 23.50
C THR A 295 -20.36 4.86 23.18
N ASN A 296 -20.82 3.66 23.53
CA ASN A 296 -22.20 3.18 23.36
C ASN A 296 -22.77 3.32 21.93
N GLY A 297 -21.91 3.39 20.90
CA GLY A 297 -22.32 3.53 19.50
C GLY A 297 -22.96 4.88 19.14
N MET A 298 -22.88 5.89 20.03
CA MET A 298 -23.58 7.17 19.85
C MET A 298 -22.67 8.39 19.98
N GLU A 299 -21.71 8.39 20.92
CA GLU A 299 -20.92 9.58 21.24
C GLU A 299 -19.42 9.30 21.09
N TRP A 300 -18.66 10.22 20.50
CA TRP A 300 -17.20 10.12 20.44
C TRP A 300 -16.59 10.78 21.68
N LYS A 301 -15.59 10.14 22.29
CA LYS A 301 -14.89 10.66 23.47
C LYS A 301 -13.40 10.40 23.38
N VAL A 302 -12.63 11.29 24.02
CA VAL A 302 -11.21 11.04 24.30
C VAL A 302 -11.13 9.93 25.34
N GLU A 303 -10.48 8.84 24.96
CA GLU A 303 -10.26 7.65 25.78
C GLU A 303 -8.89 7.68 26.46
N LYS A 304 -7.86 8.17 25.75
CA LYS A 304 -6.48 8.28 26.23
C LYS A 304 -5.76 9.47 25.62
N GLU A 305 -4.74 9.95 26.33
CA GLU A 305 -3.77 10.94 25.88
C GLU A 305 -2.35 10.42 26.13
N TYR A 306 -1.43 10.66 25.20
CA TYR A 306 -0.03 10.28 25.28
C TYR A 306 0.88 11.44 24.85
N PRO A 307 2.00 11.68 25.56
CA PRO A 307 3.03 12.59 25.08
C PRO A 307 3.73 11.98 23.86
N VAL A 308 4.03 12.82 22.87
CA VAL A 308 4.73 12.42 21.64
C VAL A 308 5.87 13.37 21.30
N THR A 309 6.79 12.91 20.47
CA THR A 309 7.67 13.79 19.71
C THR A 309 7.33 13.76 18.23
N ILE A 310 7.66 14.84 17.55
CA ILE A 310 7.40 15.05 16.13
C ILE A 310 8.71 15.28 15.38
N GLY A 311 8.62 15.49 14.08
CA GLY A 311 9.76 15.87 13.25
C GLY A 311 10.45 17.15 13.73
N ALA A 312 11.78 17.17 13.63
CA ALA A 312 12.64 18.30 14.03
C ALA A 312 12.60 19.49 13.06
N GLY A 313 11.81 19.42 11.99
CA GLY A 313 11.63 20.51 11.04
C GLY A 313 10.87 21.69 11.64
N LEU A 314 10.90 22.83 10.94
CA LEU A 314 10.12 24.02 11.31
C LEU A 314 8.62 23.71 11.37
N SER A 315 7.88 24.52 12.14
CA SER A 315 6.42 24.45 12.23
C SER A 315 5.74 24.49 10.85
N GLY A 316 4.52 23.94 10.77
CA GLY A 316 3.74 23.81 9.55
C GLY A 316 3.85 22.44 8.87
N PRO A 317 3.11 22.24 7.76
CA PRO A 317 2.99 20.94 7.11
C PRO A 317 4.29 20.52 6.44
N LYS A 318 4.42 19.20 6.26
CA LYS A 318 5.46 18.58 5.44
C LYS A 318 5.25 18.90 3.97
N LEU A 319 6.27 19.43 3.31
CA LEU A 319 6.22 19.90 1.91
C LEU A 319 7.11 19.06 1.00
N ALA A 320 8.26 18.62 1.48
CA ALA A 320 9.24 17.94 0.64
C ALA A 320 9.96 16.79 1.35
N GLU A 321 10.54 15.90 0.56
CA GLU A 321 11.46 14.89 1.08
C GLU A 321 12.62 15.55 1.85
N GLY A 322 12.95 14.99 3.03
CA GLY A 322 14.07 15.50 3.83
C GLY A 322 13.84 16.79 4.63
N ASP A 323 12.68 17.45 4.52
CA ASP A 323 12.36 18.70 5.26
C ASP A 323 12.21 18.54 6.79
N LYS A 324 12.27 17.29 7.28
CA LYS A 324 12.13 16.89 8.69
C LYS A 324 10.80 17.26 9.35
N ARG A 325 9.77 17.65 8.59
CA ARG A 325 8.47 18.02 9.14
C ARG A 325 7.55 16.81 9.27
N THR A 326 6.72 16.81 10.31
CA THR A 326 5.56 15.91 10.39
C THR A 326 4.41 16.50 9.57
N PRO A 327 3.75 15.72 8.71
CA PRO A 327 2.66 16.23 7.88
C PRO A 327 1.44 16.66 8.70
N GLU A 328 0.55 17.44 8.10
CA GLU A 328 -0.74 17.85 8.68
C GLU A 328 -1.86 17.42 7.74
N GLY A 329 -2.99 16.96 8.29
CA GLY A 329 -4.10 16.41 7.52
C GLY A 329 -4.67 15.09 8.06
N ILE A 330 -5.46 14.41 7.22
CA ILE A 330 -6.09 13.12 7.55
C ILE A 330 -5.32 12.01 6.83
N TYR A 331 -4.76 11.11 7.62
CA TYR A 331 -3.99 9.96 7.18
C TYR A 331 -4.64 8.67 7.67
N PHE A 332 -4.16 7.55 7.15
CA PHE A 332 -4.60 6.23 7.54
C PHE A 332 -3.39 5.33 7.71
N ILE A 333 -3.44 4.50 8.74
CA ILE A 333 -2.46 3.44 8.93
C ILE A 333 -2.69 2.38 7.85
N LEU A 334 -1.63 2.12 7.07
CA LEU A 334 -1.63 1.12 6.02
C LEU A 334 -1.34 -0.28 6.58
N LEU A 335 -0.34 -0.36 7.45
CA LEU A 335 0.15 -1.62 8.03
C LEU A 335 0.93 -1.36 9.31
N LYS A 336 1.07 -2.43 10.10
CA LYS A 336 1.93 -2.54 11.28
C LYS A 336 3.23 -3.23 10.89
N ARG A 337 4.36 -2.65 11.29
CA ARG A 337 5.67 -3.31 11.29
C ARG A 337 6.04 -3.78 12.68
N ILE A 338 6.65 -4.95 12.78
CA ILE A 338 7.10 -5.55 14.04
C ILE A 338 8.62 -5.46 14.20
N LYS A 339 9.13 -5.69 15.41
CA LYS A 339 10.55 -5.58 15.76
C LYS A 339 11.52 -6.27 14.78
N SER A 340 11.17 -7.44 14.24
CA SER A 340 12.03 -8.16 13.27
C SER A 340 12.19 -7.43 11.93
N GLU A 341 11.31 -6.49 11.62
CA GLU A 341 11.29 -5.71 10.37
C GLU A 341 11.87 -4.30 10.56
N LEU A 342 12.20 -3.93 11.79
CA LEU A 342 12.53 -2.57 12.18
C LEU A 342 13.98 -2.48 12.63
N ASN A 343 14.62 -1.36 12.27
CA ASN A 343 15.80 -0.93 12.99
C ASN A 343 15.42 -0.60 14.44
N GLU A 344 16.33 -0.89 15.37
CA GLU A 344 16.17 -0.67 16.82
C GLU A 344 15.67 0.73 17.19
N ILE A 345 16.02 1.76 16.40
CA ILE A 345 15.59 3.15 16.62
C ILE A 345 14.06 3.35 16.60
N TYR A 346 13.33 2.45 15.94
CA TYR A 346 11.87 2.52 15.83
C TYR A 346 11.14 1.78 16.97
N GLY A 347 11.89 1.17 17.89
CA GLY A 347 11.33 0.39 18.98
C GLY A 347 10.70 -0.93 18.52
N PRO A 348 9.74 -1.49 19.28
CA PRO A 348 9.22 -2.84 19.08
C PRO A 348 8.17 -2.93 17.97
N LEU A 349 7.54 -1.81 17.59
CA LEU A 349 6.54 -1.75 16.53
C LEU A 349 6.41 -0.35 15.95
N ALA A 350 5.95 -0.27 14.71
CA ALA A 350 5.65 0.97 14.01
C ALA A 350 4.39 0.83 13.14
N TYR A 351 3.61 1.90 13.05
CA TYR A 351 2.47 1.99 12.14
C TYR A 351 2.81 2.92 10.98
N VAL A 352 2.71 2.40 9.75
CA VAL A 352 3.05 3.15 8.54
C VAL A 352 1.85 3.95 8.07
N LEU A 353 2.00 5.27 7.89
CA LEU A 353 0.94 6.13 7.38
C LEU A 353 0.98 6.21 5.85
N ASN A 354 -0.18 6.48 5.26
CA ASN A 354 -0.33 6.67 3.81
C ASN A 354 0.16 8.05 3.30
N TYR A 355 1.17 8.65 3.94
CA TYR A 355 1.77 9.90 3.45
C TYR A 355 2.81 9.60 2.35
N PRO A 356 2.83 10.38 1.25
CA PRO A 356 1.85 11.39 0.88
C PRO A 356 0.55 10.73 0.44
N ASN A 357 -0.58 11.27 0.87
CA ASN A 357 -1.89 10.81 0.41
C ASN A 357 -2.26 11.50 -0.93
N GLU A 358 -3.49 11.27 -1.41
CA GLU A 358 -3.96 11.90 -2.66
C GLU A 358 -3.97 13.44 -2.60
N GLU A 359 -4.34 14.02 -1.45
CA GLU A 359 -4.39 15.47 -1.24
C GLU A 359 -2.98 16.06 -1.22
N ASP A 360 -2.04 15.42 -0.53
CA ASP A 360 -0.64 15.82 -0.51
C ASP A 360 -0.05 15.83 -1.93
N ARG A 361 -0.32 14.79 -2.71
CA ARG A 361 0.16 14.70 -4.11
C ARG A 361 -0.44 15.78 -5.00
N LYS A 362 -1.73 16.10 -4.84
CA LYS A 362 -2.40 17.20 -5.58
C LYS A 362 -1.78 18.56 -5.26
N GLU A 363 -1.29 18.74 -4.04
CA GLU A 363 -0.58 19.94 -3.61
C GLU A 363 0.92 19.93 -3.95
N GLY A 364 1.42 18.91 -4.66
CA GLY A 364 2.82 18.80 -5.04
C GLY A 364 3.76 18.46 -3.89
N ARG A 365 3.24 17.98 -2.75
CA ARG A 365 4.05 17.57 -1.61
C ARG A 365 4.75 16.24 -1.90
N THR A 366 6.00 16.12 -1.45
CA THR A 366 6.85 14.95 -1.71
C THR A 366 7.45 14.34 -0.43
N GLY A 367 8.07 13.18 -0.57
CA GLY A 367 8.64 12.39 0.53
C GLY A 367 7.84 11.12 0.79
N GLN A 368 8.22 10.39 1.85
CA GLN A 368 7.64 9.10 2.21
C GLN A 368 8.03 8.74 3.65
N GLY A 369 7.58 7.58 4.13
CA GLY A 369 8.11 6.98 5.36
C GLY A 369 7.70 7.68 6.66
N ILE A 370 6.50 8.25 6.70
CA ILE A 370 5.96 8.85 7.93
C ILE A 370 5.28 7.77 8.76
N TRP A 371 5.85 7.45 9.92
CA TRP A 371 5.38 6.38 10.79
C TRP A 371 5.01 6.92 12.18
N ILE A 372 4.16 6.17 12.89
CA ILE A 372 4.00 6.28 14.33
C ILE A 372 4.79 5.13 14.94
N HIS A 373 5.81 5.40 15.75
CA HIS A 373 6.72 4.36 16.24
C HIS A 373 7.16 4.56 17.69
N GLY A 374 7.76 3.50 18.24
CA GLY A 374 8.34 3.50 19.58
C GLY A 374 9.67 4.25 19.68
N THR A 375 10.49 3.88 20.64
CA THR A 375 11.85 4.40 20.86
C THR A 375 12.86 3.28 21.00
N LYS A 376 14.13 3.62 20.83
CA LYS A 376 15.23 2.70 21.14
C LYS A 376 15.26 2.41 22.64
N GLY A 377 15.26 1.12 23.00
CA GLY A 377 15.28 0.68 24.40
C GLY A 377 14.10 1.25 25.19
N ASP A 378 14.34 1.66 26.43
CA ASP A 378 13.31 2.30 27.27
C ASP A 378 13.50 3.82 27.39
N GLY A 379 14.27 4.41 26.47
CA GLY A 379 14.56 5.84 26.45
C GLY A 379 13.36 6.71 26.06
N ASP A 380 13.44 7.99 26.41
CA ASP A 380 12.46 8.99 26.00
C ASP A 380 12.48 9.22 24.49
N PRO A 381 11.32 9.51 23.87
CA PRO A 381 11.25 9.82 22.45
C PRO A 381 11.98 11.13 22.15
N VAL A 382 12.70 11.14 21.03
CA VAL A 382 13.49 12.27 20.55
C VAL A 382 12.93 12.80 19.22
N PRO A 383 13.13 14.09 18.90
CA PRO A 383 12.68 14.65 17.63
C PRO A 383 13.14 13.83 16.42
N THR A 384 12.21 13.58 15.50
CA THR A 384 12.41 12.64 14.38
C THR A 384 12.75 13.39 13.08
N LYS A 385 12.82 12.66 11.96
CA LYS A 385 12.86 13.25 10.61
C LYS A 385 11.46 13.44 9.98
N GLY A 386 10.39 13.34 10.77
CA GLY A 386 9.00 13.53 10.33
C GLY A 386 8.00 12.55 10.94
N CYS A 387 8.46 11.42 11.48
CA CYS A 387 7.65 10.47 12.22
C CYS A 387 7.09 11.05 13.53
N ILE A 388 6.06 10.39 14.06
CA ILE A 388 5.55 10.62 15.41
C ILE A 388 6.13 9.52 16.30
N SER A 389 6.86 9.87 17.35
CA SER A 389 7.52 8.89 18.24
C SER A 389 7.01 8.99 19.67
N LEU A 390 6.79 7.83 20.29
CA LEU A 390 6.28 7.65 21.65
C LEU A 390 7.09 6.60 22.41
N LYS A 391 6.96 6.54 23.74
CA LYS A 391 7.53 5.44 24.53
C LYS A 391 6.96 4.09 24.10
N ASN A 392 7.78 3.04 24.20
CA ASN A 392 7.39 1.68 23.84
C ASN A 392 6.16 1.17 24.62
N SER A 393 6.06 1.49 25.91
CA SER A 393 4.89 1.15 26.72
C SER A 393 3.59 1.76 26.20
N MET A 394 3.66 3.00 25.70
CA MET A 394 2.52 3.71 25.11
C MET A 394 2.15 3.12 23.75
N MET A 395 3.14 2.71 22.94
CA MET A 395 2.87 2.00 21.68
C MET A 395 2.10 0.69 21.91
N PHE A 396 2.46 -0.09 22.92
CA PHE A 396 1.72 -1.31 23.28
C PHE A 396 0.33 -1.01 23.85
N ASP A 397 0.14 0.13 24.53
CA ASP A 397 -1.18 0.54 24.99
C ASP A 397 -2.09 0.96 23.82
N ILE A 398 -1.58 1.79 22.91
CA ILE A 398 -2.25 2.18 21.65
C ILE A 398 -2.67 0.93 20.85
N GLN A 399 -1.81 -0.07 20.76
CA GLN A 399 -2.08 -1.32 20.04
C GLN A 399 -3.36 -2.02 20.52
N LYS A 400 -3.76 -1.87 21.80
CA LYS A 400 -5.00 -2.46 22.32
C LYS A 400 -6.26 -1.84 21.71
N TYR A 401 -6.17 -0.60 21.23
CA TYR A 401 -7.28 0.15 20.64
C TYR A 401 -7.38 -0.02 19.12
N ILE A 402 -6.24 -0.21 18.45
CA ILE A 402 -6.19 -0.21 16.97
C ILE A 402 -5.70 -1.54 16.38
N ALA A 403 -5.27 -2.51 17.18
CA ALA A 403 -4.76 -3.81 16.76
C ALA A 403 -3.66 -3.73 15.68
N ASP A 404 -3.92 -4.23 14.47
CA ASP A 404 -3.01 -4.13 13.31
C ASP A 404 -3.00 -2.73 12.67
N GLY A 405 -3.90 -1.86 13.10
CA GLY A 405 -4.05 -0.48 12.67
C GLY A 405 -4.64 -0.32 11.27
N LYS A 406 -4.96 -1.39 10.53
CA LYS A 406 -5.30 -1.27 9.11
C LYS A 406 -6.55 -0.41 8.88
N GLY A 407 -6.38 0.71 8.19
CA GLY A 407 -7.46 1.67 7.93
C GLY A 407 -7.89 2.49 9.15
N THR A 408 -7.11 2.48 10.24
CA THR A 408 -7.30 3.39 11.38
C THR A 408 -6.99 4.82 10.94
N PRO A 409 -7.91 5.79 11.14
CA PRO A 409 -7.66 7.18 10.82
C PRO A 409 -6.68 7.83 11.80
N VAL A 410 -5.81 8.68 11.26
CA VAL A 410 -4.84 9.49 11.98
C VAL A 410 -5.01 10.94 11.55
N VAL A 411 -5.54 11.78 12.41
CA VAL A 411 -5.71 13.22 12.20
C VAL A 411 -4.49 13.91 12.78
N ILE A 412 -3.71 14.60 11.96
CA ILE A 412 -2.52 15.33 12.43
C ILE A 412 -2.76 16.83 12.25
N VAL A 413 -2.67 17.56 13.36
CA VAL A 413 -2.92 19.01 13.43
C VAL A 413 -1.77 19.75 14.10
N ASN A 414 -1.80 21.07 14.00
CA ASN A 414 -0.86 21.97 14.65
C ASN A 414 -1.65 23.11 15.30
N ASP A 415 -2.31 22.81 16.42
CA ASP A 415 -3.20 23.74 17.12
C ASP A 415 -2.68 24.00 18.54
N SER A 416 -2.25 25.22 18.83
CA SER A 416 -1.77 25.62 20.15
C SER A 416 -2.87 26.17 21.06
N VAL A 417 -4.07 26.41 20.53
CA VAL A 417 -5.15 27.14 21.20
C VAL A 417 -6.22 26.18 21.72
N ASN A 418 -6.66 25.24 20.90
CA ASN A 418 -7.75 24.35 21.26
C ASN A 418 -7.25 23.09 21.97
N GLU A 419 -7.82 22.79 23.14
CA GLU A 419 -7.48 21.60 23.92
C GLU A 419 -8.35 20.38 23.58
N ASP A 420 -9.54 20.58 23.00
CA ASP A 420 -10.43 19.49 22.61
C ASP A 420 -10.03 18.90 21.25
N PRO A 421 -9.52 17.65 21.17
CA PRO A 421 -9.13 17.05 19.91
C PRO A 421 -10.32 16.68 19.01
N LEU A 422 -11.56 16.63 19.51
CA LEU A 422 -12.73 16.24 18.71
C LEU A 422 -13.07 17.26 17.63
N ILE A 423 -12.80 18.55 17.85
CA ILE A 423 -13.13 19.62 16.90
C ILE A 423 -12.38 19.46 15.56
N HIS A 424 -11.26 18.75 15.57
CA HIS A 424 -10.43 18.50 14.39
C HIS A 424 -10.91 17.31 13.56
N ILE A 425 -11.85 16.53 14.08
CA ILE A 425 -12.29 15.28 13.46
C ILE A 425 -13.40 15.56 12.44
N LYS A 426 -13.07 15.40 11.17
CA LYS A 426 -14.03 15.49 10.06
C LYS A 426 -14.60 14.10 9.75
N PHE A 427 -15.59 13.66 10.53
CA PHE A 427 -16.14 12.29 10.47
C PHE A 427 -16.57 11.84 9.07
N ASP A 428 -17.33 12.65 8.33
CA ASP A 428 -17.82 12.28 6.99
C ASP A 428 -16.67 12.06 6.00
N LYS A 429 -15.67 12.95 6.04
CA LYS A 429 -14.46 12.84 5.22
C LYS A 429 -13.64 11.61 5.60
N ILE A 430 -13.47 11.35 6.89
CA ILE A 430 -12.77 10.17 7.42
C ILE A 430 -13.47 8.89 6.97
N ASN A 431 -14.79 8.79 7.16
CA ASN A 431 -15.58 7.61 6.80
C ASN A 431 -15.50 7.31 5.31
N THR A 432 -15.60 8.34 4.47
CA THR A 432 -15.50 8.23 3.01
C THR A 432 -14.13 7.74 2.59
N LYS A 433 -13.06 8.44 3.02
CA LYS A 433 -11.67 8.08 2.67
C LYS A 433 -11.23 6.73 3.22
N ARG A 434 -11.69 6.37 4.42
CA ARG A 434 -11.44 5.05 5.01
C ARG A 434 -12.00 3.94 4.12
N LYS A 435 -13.24 4.09 3.65
CA LYS A 435 -13.88 3.12 2.77
C LYS A 435 -13.11 2.96 1.45
N GLU A 436 -12.67 4.06 0.85
CA GLU A 436 -11.84 4.03 -0.36
C GLU A 436 -10.52 3.26 -0.16
N ILE A 437 -9.81 3.52 0.94
CA ILE A 437 -8.54 2.86 1.25
C ILE A 437 -8.71 1.37 1.51
N LEU A 438 -9.73 0.99 2.29
CA LEU A 438 -10.01 -0.42 2.56
C LEU A 438 -10.38 -1.16 1.27
N ALA A 439 -11.23 -0.56 0.42
CA ALA A 439 -11.58 -1.13 -0.87
C ALA A 439 -10.36 -1.27 -1.80
N ALA A 440 -9.46 -0.27 -1.85
CA ALA A 440 -8.23 -0.35 -2.63
C ALA A 440 -7.31 -1.47 -2.14
N GLN A 441 -7.17 -1.65 -0.82
CA GLN A 441 -6.39 -2.73 -0.24
C GLN A 441 -7.00 -4.11 -0.51
N GLU A 442 -8.33 -4.23 -0.47
CA GLU A 442 -9.04 -5.47 -0.83
C GLU A 442 -8.82 -5.84 -2.30
N MET A 443 -8.91 -4.86 -3.22
CA MET A 443 -8.62 -5.07 -4.64
C MET A 443 -7.17 -5.50 -4.87
N LEU A 444 -6.22 -4.84 -4.22
CA LEU A 444 -4.80 -5.18 -4.32
C LEU A 444 -4.52 -6.59 -3.80
N LEU A 445 -5.15 -6.98 -2.68
CA LEU A 445 -5.03 -8.33 -2.14
C LEU A 445 -5.62 -9.37 -3.09
N ALA A 446 -6.74 -9.08 -3.75
CA ALA A 446 -7.35 -9.98 -4.75
C ALA A 446 -6.45 -10.16 -5.99
N GLU A 447 -5.83 -9.07 -6.46
CA GLU A 447 -4.85 -9.07 -7.55
C GLU A 447 -3.64 -9.93 -7.18
N VAL A 448 -3.07 -9.71 -5.99
CA VAL A 448 -1.97 -10.50 -5.44
C VAL A 448 -2.34 -11.97 -5.27
N THR A 449 -3.53 -12.28 -4.77
CA THR A 449 -3.99 -13.67 -4.61
C THR A 449 -4.05 -14.35 -5.96
N THR A 450 -4.62 -13.69 -6.98
CA THR A 450 -4.66 -14.22 -8.36
C THR A 450 -3.25 -14.48 -8.91
N PHE A 451 -2.29 -13.58 -8.64
CA PHE A 451 -0.89 -13.78 -9.02
C PHE A 451 -0.28 -15.00 -8.33
N LEU A 452 -0.50 -15.17 -7.02
CA LEU A 452 0.03 -16.28 -6.23
C LEU A 452 -0.56 -17.63 -6.66
N ASP A 453 -1.87 -17.69 -6.95
CA ASP A 453 -2.54 -18.89 -7.48
C ASP A 453 -1.88 -19.37 -8.78
N ALA A 454 -1.64 -18.45 -9.71
CA ALA A 454 -1.02 -18.75 -10.99
C ALA A 454 0.45 -19.17 -10.82
N TRP A 455 1.18 -18.49 -9.94
CA TRP A 455 2.57 -18.82 -9.61
C TRP A 455 2.71 -20.21 -8.97
N VAL A 456 1.83 -20.55 -8.03
CA VAL A 456 1.76 -21.88 -7.40
C VAL A 456 1.45 -22.94 -8.43
N THR A 457 0.45 -22.70 -9.30
CA THR A 457 0.08 -23.66 -10.36
C THR A 457 1.27 -23.96 -11.28
N ALA A 458 2.04 -22.94 -11.66
CA ALA A 458 3.25 -23.10 -12.47
C ALA A 458 4.39 -23.79 -11.70
N TRP A 459 4.46 -23.62 -10.38
CA TRP A 459 5.43 -24.34 -9.55
C TRP A 459 5.06 -25.83 -9.44
N GLU A 460 3.81 -26.15 -9.14
CA GLU A 460 3.32 -27.54 -8.99
C GLU A 460 3.38 -28.33 -10.30
N SER A 461 3.23 -27.67 -11.46
CA SER A 461 3.37 -28.31 -12.78
C SER A 461 4.80 -28.77 -13.06
N ARG A 462 5.79 -28.23 -12.35
CA ARG A 462 7.23 -28.47 -12.56
C ARG A 462 7.72 -28.05 -13.95
N ASP A 463 6.95 -27.23 -14.68
CA ASP A 463 7.36 -26.62 -15.95
C ASP A 463 8.17 -25.35 -15.66
N ILE A 464 9.48 -25.40 -15.93
CA ILE A 464 10.38 -24.29 -15.63
C ILE A 464 10.09 -23.05 -16.48
N ASP A 465 9.58 -23.22 -17.70
CA ASP A 465 9.33 -22.09 -18.60
C ASP A 465 8.05 -21.36 -18.20
N GLN A 466 7.03 -22.09 -17.71
CA GLN A 466 5.86 -21.46 -17.06
C GLN A 466 6.25 -20.76 -15.75
N TYR A 467 7.03 -21.42 -14.89
CA TYR A 467 7.47 -20.85 -13.62
C TYR A 467 8.34 -19.59 -13.82
N ALA A 468 9.20 -19.58 -14.84
CA ALA A 468 10.07 -18.46 -15.18
C ALA A 468 9.31 -17.17 -15.49
N GLN A 469 8.10 -17.26 -16.04
CA GLN A 469 7.28 -16.10 -16.40
C GLN A 469 6.90 -15.23 -15.20
N PHE A 470 6.98 -15.74 -13.97
CA PHE A 470 6.67 -14.97 -12.77
C PHE A 470 7.86 -14.18 -12.23
N TYR A 471 9.06 -14.35 -12.80
CA TYR A 471 10.29 -13.71 -12.31
C TYR A 471 10.80 -12.67 -13.31
N SER A 472 11.46 -11.64 -12.79
CA SER A 472 12.17 -10.67 -13.64
C SER A 472 13.60 -11.15 -13.86
N GLU A 473 13.91 -11.60 -15.08
CA GLU A 473 15.24 -12.14 -15.38
C GLU A 473 16.36 -11.13 -15.16
N LYS A 474 16.09 -9.87 -15.54
CA LYS A 474 17.04 -8.75 -15.42
C LYS A 474 17.27 -8.31 -13.97
N ASN A 475 16.19 -8.20 -13.19
CA ASN A 475 16.23 -7.54 -11.88
C ASN A 475 16.22 -8.51 -10.70
N PHE A 476 16.06 -9.82 -10.93
CA PHE A 476 16.02 -10.79 -9.84
C PHE A 476 17.34 -10.87 -9.07
N ASN A 477 17.23 -10.75 -7.76
CA ASN A 477 18.31 -10.99 -6.82
C ASN A 477 17.74 -11.41 -5.46
N SER A 478 18.02 -12.65 -5.07
CA SER A 478 17.73 -13.15 -3.72
C SER A 478 19.02 -13.52 -3.00
N GLN A 479 19.37 -12.72 -1.98
CA GLN A 479 20.57 -12.95 -1.14
C GLN A 479 21.87 -13.11 -1.97
N GLY A 480 22.00 -12.35 -3.06
CA GLY A 480 23.16 -12.43 -3.97
C GLY A 480 22.99 -13.42 -5.12
N VAL A 481 21.98 -14.29 -5.09
CA VAL A 481 21.68 -15.25 -6.16
C VAL A 481 20.89 -14.56 -7.28
N LYS A 482 21.45 -14.57 -8.50
CA LYS A 482 20.85 -14.04 -9.72
C LYS A 482 19.91 -15.06 -10.39
N TRP A 483 19.12 -14.58 -11.35
CA TRP A 483 18.07 -15.37 -12.01
C TRP A 483 18.56 -16.73 -12.54
N ASN A 484 19.63 -16.76 -13.33
CA ASN A 484 20.11 -17.99 -13.97
C ASN A 484 20.45 -19.08 -12.93
N SER A 485 21.23 -18.75 -11.91
CA SER A 485 21.57 -19.68 -10.83
C SER A 485 20.36 -20.07 -9.97
N TRP A 486 19.35 -19.21 -9.85
CA TRP A 486 18.09 -19.54 -9.20
C TRP A 486 17.26 -20.52 -10.04
N LYS A 487 17.14 -20.27 -11.34
CA LYS A 487 16.44 -21.13 -12.31
C LYS A 487 17.05 -22.54 -12.31
N GLU A 488 18.37 -22.65 -12.35
CA GLU A 488 19.09 -23.93 -12.28
C GLU A 488 18.77 -24.73 -11.02
N LYS A 489 18.78 -24.10 -9.84
CA LYS A 489 18.39 -24.76 -8.57
C LYS A 489 16.95 -25.26 -8.60
N LYS A 490 16.04 -24.51 -9.24
CA LYS A 490 14.64 -24.90 -9.40
C LYS A 490 14.47 -26.04 -10.38
N ILE A 491 15.21 -26.05 -11.50
CA ILE A 491 15.25 -27.20 -12.44
C ILE A 491 15.65 -28.47 -11.69
N GLN A 492 16.74 -28.43 -10.90
CA GLN A 492 17.17 -29.59 -10.10
C GLN A 492 16.07 -30.07 -9.14
N THR A 493 15.37 -29.13 -8.49
CA THR A 493 14.24 -29.44 -7.59
C THR A 493 13.08 -30.10 -8.34
N PHE A 494 12.74 -29.60 -9.54
CA PHE A 494 11.65 -30.10 -10.36
C PHE A 494 11.93 -31.49 -10.94
N THR A 495 13.19 -31.79 -11.23
CA THR A 495 13.63 -33.13 -11.65
C THR A 495 13.68 -34.12 -10.49
N MET A 496 14.04 -33.67 -9.28
CA MET A 496 14.21 -34.54 -8.10
C MET A 496 12.90 -35.12 -7.57
N TYR A 497 11.80 -34.37 -7.66
CA TYR A 497 10.52 -34.74 -7.04
C TYR A 497 9.49 -35.14 -8.08
N ALA A 498 8.81 -36.28 -7.85
CA ALA A 498 7.75 -36.78 -8.72
C ALA A 498 6.46 -35.96 -8.60
N THR A 499 6.21 -35.39 -7.41
CA THR A 499 5.05 -34.52 -7.15
C THR A 499 5.47 -33.31 -6.32
N ILE A 500 4.81 -32.17 -6.54
CA ILE A 500 4.93 -30.96 -5.74
C ILE A 500 3.52 -30.42 -5.50
N ASP A 501 3.18 -30.18 -4.23
CA ASP A 501 1.97 -29.51 -3.76
C ASP A 501 2.38 -28.36 -2.84
N VAL A 502 1.86 -27.17 -3.11
CA VAL A 502 2.19 -25.94 -2.39
C VAL A 502 0.90 -25.25 -1.98
N ALA A 503 0.59 -25.28 -0.69
CA ALA A 503 -0.48 -24.45 -0.13
C ALA A 503 0.08 -23.14 0.43
N ILE A 504 -0.58 -22.03 0.11
CA ILE A 504 -0.30 -20.69 0.63
C ILE A 504 -1.40 -20.28 1.61
N GLU A 505 -0.99 -19.78 2.77
CA GLU A 505 -1.89 -19.30 3.81
C GLU A 505 -1.41 -17.95 4.37
N ASN A 506 -2.31 -17.20 5.04
CA ASN A 506 -1.98 -15.95 5.74
C ASN A 506 -1.22 -14.91 4.88
N VAL A 507 -1.70 -14.66 3.66
CA VAL A 507 -1.12 -13.67 2.75
C VAL A 507 -1.25 -12.25 3.30
N LYS A 508 -0.11 -11.62 3.64
CA LYS A 508 -0.03 -10.25 4.16
C LYS A 508 0.72 -9.36 3.17
N LEU A 509 0.17 -8.17 2.93
CA LEU A 509 0.87 -7.09 2.23
C LEU A 509 1.66 -6.28 3.28
N THR A 510 2.99 -6.30 3.21
CA THR A 510 3.86 -5.64 4.20
C THR A 510 4.48 -4.35 3.71
N ASP A 511 4.39 -4.09 2.41
CA ASP A 511 4.71 -2.81 1.80
C ASP A 511 4.10 -2.74 0.39
N TRP A 512 3.69 -1.57 -0.07
CA TRP A 512 3.27 -1.42 -1.46
C TRP A 512 3.32 0.02 -1.96
N THR A 513 3.58 0.13 -3.26
CA THR A 513 3.43 1.33 -4.09
C THR A 513 2.63 0.97 -5.33
N GLU A 514 2.44 1.91 -6.26
CA GLU A 514 1.79 1.62 -7.55
C GLU A 514 2.54 0.57 -8.39
N ASN A 515 3.86 0.45 -8.20
CA ASN A 515 4.78 -0.35 -9.02
C ASN A 515 5.54 -1.42 -8.25
N SER A 516 5.38 -1.53 -6.93
CA SER A 516 6.06 -2.53 -6.11
C SER A 516 5.18 -3.05 -4.99
N ILE A 517 5.29 -4.34 -4.66
CA ILE A 517 4.59 -4.94 -3.51
C ILE A 517 5.55 -5.87 -2.78
N GLU A 518 5.63 -5.75 -1.45
CA GLU A 518 6.18 -6.78 -0.58
C GLU A 518 5.03 -7.62 0.01
N ILE A 519 5.13 -8.94 -0.19
CA ILE A 519 4.14 -9.91 0.27
C ILE A 519 4.83 -10.88 1.21
N LYS A 520 4.18 -11.22 2.31
CA LYS A 520 4.56 -12.31 3.19
C LYS A 520 3.43 -13.34 3.30
N PHE A 521 3.75 -14.63 3.36
CA PHE A 521 2.76 -15.68 3.54
C PHE A 521 3.36 -16.94 4.18
N LEU A 522 2.52 -17.80 4.73
CA LEU A 522 2.88 -19.13 5.17
C LEU A 522 2.82 -20.08 3.97
N GLN A 523 3.87 -20.87 3.79
CA GLN A 523 3.99 -21.89 2.77
C GLN A 523 3.97 -23.26 3.43
N ASN A 524 3.03 -24.10 2.98
CA ASN A 524 2.96 -25.52 3.28
C ASN A 524 3.40 -26.28 2.03
N TYR A 525 4.65 -26.76 2.02
CA TYR A 525 5.21 -27.48 0.88
C TYR A 525 5.19 -28.99 1.12
N ARG A 526 4.75 -29.74 0.11
CA ARG A 526 4.78 -31.19 0.10
C ARG A 526 5.27 -31.71 -1.23
N SER A 527 6.05 -32.77 -1.19
CA SER A 527 6.47 -33.58 -2.33
C SER A 527 6.39 -35.06 -1.95
N ASP A 528 6.78 -35.94 -2.87
CA ASP A 528 6.94 -37.37 -2.60
C ASP A 528 8.03 -37.67 -1.55
N GLN A 529 8.99 -36.76 -1.35
CA GLN A 529 10.16 -37.00 -0.46
C GLN A 529 10.31 -35.99 0.68
N LYS A 530 9.74 -34.79 0.58
CA LYS A 530 9.88 -33.72 1.59
C LYS A 530 8.56 -33.08 1.96
N PHE A 531 8.47 -32.68 3.22
CA PHE A 531 7.39 -31.85 3.76
C PHE A 531 7.98 -30.80 4.70
N PHE A 532 7.58 -29.54 4.54
CA PHE A 532 7.94 -28.48 5.47
C PHE A 532 6.95 -27.32 5.40
N GLU A 533 6.87 -26.60 6.52
CA GLU A 533 6.09 -25.38 6.69
C GLU A 533 7.06 -24.24 7.02
N ASN A 534 7.03 -23.17 6.23
CA ASN A 534 7.87 -21.99 6.48
C ASN A 534 7.18 -20.70 6.04
N GLY A 535 7.73 -19.55 6.43
CA GLY A 535 7.32 -18.27 5.88
C GLY A 535 8.02 -18.00 4.56
N LYS A 536 7.32 -17.32 3.66
CA LYS A 536 7.87 -16.77 2.41
C LYS A 536 7.66 -15.27 2.38
N LYS A 537 8.63 -14.59 1.78
CA LYS A 537 8.59 -13.17 1.46
C LYS A 537 8.93 -12.95 0.00
N LEU A 538 8.03 -12.29 -0.73
CA LEU A 538 8.22 -11.92 -2.13
C LEU A 538 8.28 -10.39 -2.26
N LEU A 539 9.21 -9.90 -3.08
CA LEU A 539 9.19 -8.53 -3.59
C LEU A 539 8.85 -8.56 -5.07
N LEU A 540 7.74 -7.92 -5.42
CA LEU A 540 7.18 -7.87 -6.75
C LEU A 540 7.35 -6.46 -7.29
N VAL A 541 7.62 -6.34 -8.58
CA VAL A 541 7.59 -5.07 -9.31
C VAL A 541 6.78 -5.21 -10.58
N LYS A 542 6.14 -4.14 -11.04
CA LYS A 542 5.48 -4.12 -12.35
C LYS A 542 6.53 -4.02 -13.45
N ASP A 543 6.51 -4.99 -14.35
CA ASP A 543 7.24 -4.99 -15.62
C ASP A 543 6.23 -5.02 -16.76
N SER A 544 6.23 -3.97 -17.59
CA SER A 544 5.34 -3.79 -18.75
C SER A 544 3.89 -4.24 -18.51
N LEU A 545 3.29 -3.85 -17.37
CA LEU A 545 1.93 -4.15 -16.89
C LEU A 545 1.71 -5.49 -16.16
N SER A 546 2.72 -6.32 -15.97
CA SER A 546 2.62 -7.59 -15.21
C SER A 546 3.49 -7.57 -13.96
N TRP A 547 3.02 -8.20 -12.88
CA TRP A 547 3.86 -8.38 -11.69
C TRP A 547 4.97 -9.40 -11.95
N LYS A 548 6.18 -9.08 -11.51
CA LYS A 548 7.34 -9.96 -11.56
C LYS A 548 8.03 -10.01 -10.21
N ILE A 549 8.39 -11.21 -9.78
CA ILE A 549 9.21 -11.44 -8.59
C ILE A 549 10.64 -11.01 -8.90
N ILE A 550 11.14 -10.06 -8.12
CA ILE A 550 12.56 -9.65 -8.13
C ILE A 550 13.33 -10.17 -6.92
N ARG A 551 12.62 -10.66 -5.90
CA ARG A 551 13.22 -11.29 -4.72
C ARG A 551 12.26 -12.29 -4.10
N GLU A 552 12.76 -13.48 -3.79
CA GLU A 552 12.06 -14.51 -3.02
C GLU A 552 12.93 -14.97 -1.87
N THR A 553 12.45 -14.82 -0.63
CA THR A 553 13.20 -15.17 0.58
C THR A 553 12.36 -16.08 1.47
N THR A 554 12.98 -17.13 2.00
CA THR A 554 12.39 -17.96 3.06
C THR A 554 12.67 -17.30 4.41
N ILE A 555 11.64 -17.18 5.24
CA ILE A 555 11.69 -16.59 6.59
C ILE A 555 11.07 -17.56 7.62
N PRO A 556 11.39 -17.42 8.91
CA PRO A 556 10.72 -18.16 9.97
C PRO A 556 9.20 -17.96 9.90
N LYS A 557 8.43 -19.03 10.15
CA LYS A 557 6.96 -18.96 10.08
C LYS A 557 6.36 -18.06 11.16
N GLU A 558 7.08 -17.90 12.26
CA GLU A 558 6.74 -17.03 13.39
C GLU A 558 6.59 -15.57 12.94
N GLU A 559 7.37 -15.13 11.94
CA GLU A 559 7.23 -13.78 11.38
C GLU A 559 5.90 -13.56 10.65
N ILE A 560 5.21 -14.62 10.22
CA ILE A 560 3.89 -14.55 9.57
C ILE A 560 2.77 -14.58 10.62
N LEU A 561 2.98 -15.22 11.76
CA LEU A 561 1.94 -15.47 12.76
C LEU A 561 1.76 -14.30 13.76
N LEU A 562 2.66 -13.31 13.74
CA LEU A 562 2.66 -12.06 14.55
C LEU A 562 1.98 -10.88 13.83
#